data_AF-A0A848IRB3-F1
#
_entry.id   AF-A0A848IRB3-F1
#
_cell.length_a   1.000
_cell.length_b   1.000
_cell.length_c   1.000
_cell.angle_alpha   90.00
_cell.angle_beta   90.00
_cell.angle_gamma   90.00
#
_symmetry.space_group_name_H-M   'P 1'
#
loop_
_entity.id
_entity.type
_entity.pdbx_description
1 polymer ?
#
loop_
_entity_poly.entity_id
_entity_poly.type
_entity_poly.pdbx_seq_one_letter_code
_entity_poly.pdbx_strand_id
1 'polypeptide(L)'
;MGLLLQYALDIRKFEIELYWKRATYFWVLIAAAFTGHFVILGADEKHFPDKQYLAYIVACLGLVLTFAWYQANKGSKYWQENWENHVDSIEDSVIGPLYKTILARPPSANLVERLVGPAPVSVSKINQWVNIFTLFVWGCLVYNTLAPFDLRAPLSVKHVVVGFATGLCCVVLLCLARTHRGGHEHIATTRVTAISRGRQP
;
A
#
# COMPACT_ATOMS: atom_id res chain seq x y z
N MET A 1 15.89 -22.01 -22.06
CA MET A 1 14.93 -22.32 -20.98
C MET A 1 15.47 -21.94 -19.59
N GLY A 2 16.69 -22.38 -19.21
CA GLY A 2 17.26 -22.05 -17.89
C GLY A 2 17.41 -20.55 -17.58
N LEU A 3 17.85 -19.74 -18.56
CA LEU A 3 17.99 -18.29 -18.37
C LEU A 3 16.65 -17.58 -18.10
N LEU A 4 15.56 -18.04 -18.74
CA LEU A 4 14.22 -17.48 -18.53
C LEU A 4 13.74 -17.75 -17.10
N LEU A 5 13.96 -18.97 -16.61
CA LEU A 5 13.63 -19.34 -15.23
C LEU A 5 14.42 -18.49 -14.23
N GLN A 6 15.71 -18.29 -14.47
CA GLN A 6 16.56 -17.44 -13.63
C GLN A 6 16.02 -16.00 -13.56
N TYR A 7 15.67 -15.39 -14.69
CA TYR A 7 15.07 -14.06 -14.69
C TYR A 7 13.73 -14.00 -13.94
N ALA A 8 12.86 -14.99 -14.14
CA ALA A 8 11.58 -15.03 -13.42
C ALA A 8 11.77 -15.14 -11.90
N LEU A 9 12.75 -15.93 -11.44
CA LEU A 9 13.12 -16.05 -10.04
C LEU A 9 13.70 -14.76 -9.46
N ASP A 10 14.57 -14.09 -10.21
CA ASP A 10 15.19 -12.83 -9.80
C ASP A 10 14.14 -11.71 -9.69
N ILE A 11 13.21 -11.61 -10.65
CA ILE A 11 12.14 -10.62 -10.61
C ILE A 11 11.17 -10.92 -9.45
N ARG A 12 10.83 -12.19 -9.20
CA ARG A 12 10.01 -12.59 -8.05
C ARG A 12 10.67 -12.17 -6.73
N LYS A 13 11.98 -12.41 -6.57
CA LYS A 13 12.74 -11.97 -5.40
C LYS A 13 12.72 -10.45 -5.25
N PHE A 14 12.95 -9.73 -6.35
CA PHE A 14 12.88 -8.28 -6.39
C PHE A 14 11.51 -7.73 -5.96
N GLU A 15 10.41 -8.33 -6.42
CA GLU A 15 9.05 -7.95 -6.00
C GLU A 15 8.80 -8.18 -4.50
N ILE A 16 9.32 -9.28 -3.94
CA ILE A 16 9.26 -9.54 -2.49
C ILE A 16 10.04 -8.47 -1.71
N GLU A 17 11.24 -8.11 -2.16
CA GLU A 17 12.03 -7.03 -1.53
C GLU A 17 11.31 -5.68 -1.62
N LEU A 18 10.72 -5.36 -2.77
CA LEU A 18 9.94 -4.15 -2.94
C LEU A 18 8.70 -4.15 -2.05
N TYR A 19 8.01 -5.28 -1.87
CA TYR A 19 6.89 -5.38 -0.93
C TYR A 19 7.29 -4.94 0.47
N TRP A 20 8.42 -5.42 0.99
CA TRP A 20 8.92 -5.04 2.31
C TRP A 20 9.32 -3.57 2.37
N LYS A 21 10.07 -3.06 1.37
CA LYS A 21 10.43 -1.64 1.28
C LYS A 21 9.18 -0.75 1.28
N ARG A 22 8.13 -1.18 0.56
CA ARG A 22 6.87 -0.44 0.51
C ARG A 22 6.14 -0.44 1.85
N ALA A 23 6.11 -1.58 2.53
CA ALA A 23 5.52 -1.68 3.85
C ALA A 23 6.24 -0.77 4.87
N THR A 24 7.58 -0.71 4.84
CA THR A 24 8.35 0.12 5.78
C THR A 24 8.01 1.60 5.68
N TYR A 25 7.93 2.19 4.48
CA TYR A 25 7.62 3.63 4.37
C TYR A 25 6.23 3.94 4.91
N PHE A 26 5.23 3.08 4.65
CA PHE A 26 3.87 3.30 5.13
C PHE A 26 3.82 3.18 6.66
N TRP A 27 4.47 2.18 7.23
CA TRP A 27 4.59 2.02 8.68
C TRP A 27 5.17 3.27 9.34
N VAL A 28 6.25 3.82 8.80
CA VAL A 28 6.89 5.03 9.35
C VAL A 28 5.93 6.22 9.30
N LEU A 29 5.28 6.47 8.17
CA LEU A 29 4.34 7.58 8.03
C LEU A 29 3.10 7.43 8.93
N ILE A 30 2.56 6.22 9.04
CA ILE A 30 1.40 5.91 9.89
C ILE A 30 1.76 6.06 11.37
N ALA A 31 2.93 5.56 11.78
CA ALA A 31 3.41 5.73 13.15
C ALA A 31 3.60 7.21 13.50
N ALA A 32 4.23 7.99 12.61
CA ALA A 32 4.38 9.42 12.78
C ALA A 32 3.02 10.14 12.88
N ALA A 33 2.04 9.75 12.05
CA ALA A 33 0.67 10.28 12.12
C ALA A 33 0.00 9.94 13.46
N PHE A 34 0.13 8.70 13.97
CA PHE A 34 -0.40 8.34 15.28
C PHE A 34 0.23 9.18 16.40
N THR A 35 1.56 9.30 16.40
CA THR A 35 2.27 10.14 17.37
C THR A 35 1.79 11.58 17.29
N GLY A 36 1.73 12.16 16.10
CA GLY A 36 1.24 13.53 15.89
C GLY A 36 -0.18 13.73 16.41
N HIS A 37 -1.09 12.79 16.12
CA HIS A 37 -2.47 12.84 16.58
C HIS A 37 -2.58 12.87 18.11
N PHE A 38 -1.91 11.95 18.81
CA PHE A 38 -1.97 11.88 20.27
C PHE A 38 -1.23 13.03 20.96
N VAL A 39 -0.11 13.50 20.40
CA VAL A 39 0.60 14.69 20.90
C VAL A 39 -0.29 15.92 20.82
N ILE A 40 -1.01 16.12 19.72
CA ILE A 40 -1.95 17.24 19.57
C ILE A 40 -3.08 17.14 20.59
N LEU A 41 -3.69 15.96 20.78
CA LEU A 41 -4.77 15.79 21.76
C LEU A 41 -4.32 16.00 23.21
N GLY A 42 -3.11 15.57 23.54
CA GLY A 42 -2.48 15.76 24.85
C GLY A 42 -2.01 17.19 25.11
N ALA A 43 -1.96 18.07 24.09
CA ALA A 43 -1.55 19.46 24.26
C ALA A 43 -2.57 20.26 25.07
N ASP A 44 -2.05 21.22 25.84
CA ASP A 44 -2.83 22.08 26.72
C ASP A 44 -3.67 23.07 25.89
N GLU A 45 -4.99 23.10 26.11
CA GLU A 45 -5.93 23.83 25.24
C GLU A 45 -5.67 25.33 25.19
N LYS A 46 -5.12 25.89 26.28
CA LYS A 46 -4.75 27.31 26.36
C LYS A 46 -3.66 27.69 25.37
N HIS A 47 -2.76 26.76 25.06
CA HIS A 47 -1.62 26.98 24.17
C HIS A 47 -1.87 26.51 22.73
N PHE A 48 -2.85 25.61 22.55
CA PHE A 48 -3.25 25.05 21.25
C PHE A 48 -4.76 25.19 21.02
N PRO A 49 -5.25 26.41 20.69
CA PRO A 49 -6.62 26.56 20.21
C PRO A 49 -6.81 25.72 18.94
N ASP A 50 -7.99 25.12 18.76
CA ASP A 50 -8.33 24.21 17.65
C ASP A 50 -7.61 22.84 17.62
N LYS A 51 -7.01 22.37 18.73
CA LYS A 51 -6.34 21.04 18.78
C LYS A 51 -7.21 19.88 18.27
N GLN A 52 -8.51 19.90 18.51
CA GLN A 52 -9.44 18.86 18.03
C GLN A 52 -9.52 18.83 16.50
N TYR A 53 -9.60 20.01 15.87
CA TYR A 53 -9.61 20.14 14.42
C TYR A 53 -8.28 19.71 13.79
N LEU A 54 -7.15 20.05 14.41
CA LEU A 54 -5.84 19.60 13.95
C LEU A 54 -5.68 18.08 14.10
N ALA A 55 -6.11 17.52 15.22
CA ALA A 55 -6.13 16.07 15.44
C ALA A 55 -7.03 15.35 14.41
N TYR A 56 -8.16 15.94 14.04
CA TYR A 56 -9.04 15.46 12.98
C TYR A 56 -8.34 15.44 11.60
N ILE A 57 -7.61 16.49 11.23
CA ILE A 57 -6.81 16.51 9.99
C ILE A 57 -5.80 15.36 9.98
N VAL A 58 -5.07 15.18 11.09
CA VAL A 58 -4.07 14.10 11.19
C VAL A 58 -4.75 12.72 11.15
N ALA A 59 -5.92 12.56 11.75
CA ALA A 59 -6.69 11.32 11.69
C ALA A 59 -7.14 10.99 10.26
N CYS A 60 -7.60 12.00 9.51
CA CYS A 60 -7.94 11.85 8.09
C CYS A 60 -6.72 11.49 7.24
N LEU A 61 -5.57 12.12 7.48
CA LEU A 61 -4.31 11.78 6.82
C LEU A 61 -3.91 10.33 7.11
N GLY A 62 -3.95 9.91 8.37
CA GLY A 62 -3.66 8.54 8.80
C GLY A 62 -4.57 7.51 8.12
N LEU A 63 -5.86 7.83 7.98
CA LEU A 63 -6.83 7.02 7.24
C LEU A 63 -6.42 6.85 5.77
N VAL A 64 -6.12 7.96 5.07
CA VAL A 64 -5.71 7.93 3.65
C VAL A 64 -4.42 7.16 3.46
N LEU A 65 -3.41 7.37 4.31
CA LEU A 65 -2.13 6.66 4.25
C LEU A 65 -2.31 5.16 4.46
N THR A 66 -3.12 4.75 5.44
CA THR A 66 -3.41 3.34 5.70
C THR A 66 -4.21 2.72 4.55
N PHE A 67 -5.12 3.49 3.93
CA PHE A 67 -5.89 3.02 2.79
C PHE A 67 -5.02 2.84 1.54
N ALA A 68 -4.11 3.77 1.28
CA ALA A 68 -3.10 3.66 0.24
C ALA A 68 -2.20 2.44 0.48
N TRP A 69 -1.81 2.18 1.73
CA TRP A 69 -1.04 1.00 2.11
C TRP A 69 -1.79 -0.30 1.81
N TYR A 70 -3.09 -0.35 2.10
CA TYR A 70 -3.96 -1.48 1.74
C TYR A 70 -3.98 -1.74 0.24
N GLN A 71 -4.16 -0.72 -0.58
CA GLN A 71 -4.14 -0.85 -2.05
C GLN A 71 -2.76 -1.31 -2.56
N ALA A 72 -1.67 -0.74 -2.03
CA ALA A 72 -0.30 -1.10 -2.39
C ALA A 72 0.04 -2.57 -2.04
N ASN A 73 -0.43 -3.06 -0.89
CA ASN A 73 -0.25 -4.46 -0.50
C ASN A 73 -0.98 -5.41 -1.45
N LYS A 74 -2.22 -5.06 -1.87
CA LYS A 74 -2.97 -5.84 -2.87
C LYS A 74 -2.26 -5.86 -4.22
N GLY A 75 -1.79 -4.70 -4.70
CA GLY A 75 -1.03 -4.60 -5.94
C GLY A 75 0.27 -5.41 -5.91
N SER A 76 0.98 -5.36 -4.78
CA SER A 76 2.22 -6.13 -4.59
C SER A 76 1.97 -7.65 -4.65
N LYS A 77 0.91 -8.13 -3.98
CA LYS A 77 0.59 -9.56 -4.00
C LYS A 77 0.15 -10.02 -5.39
N TYR A 78 -0.61 -9.21 -6.11
CA TYR A 78 -1.00 -9.50 -7.49
C TYR A 78 0.22 -9.74 -8.40
N TRP A 79 1.21 -8.84 -8.37
CA TRP A 79 2.41 -8.98 -9.19
C TRP A 79 3.31 -10.13 -8.73
N GLN A 80 3.42 -10.36 -7.42
CA GLN A 80 4.14 -11.51 -6.89
C GLN A 80 3.53 -12.83 -7.40
N GLU A 81 2.20 -12.99 -7.32
CA GLU A 81 1.51 -14.18 -7.83
C GLU A 81 1.67 -14.34 -9.33
N ASN A 82 1.66 -13.24 -10.09
CA ASN A 82 1.92 -13.27 -11.53
C ASN A 82 3.30 -13.88 -11.84
N TRP A 83 4.35 -13.46 -11.13
CA TRP A 83 5.69 -14.00 -11.33
C TRP A 83 5.86 -15.43 -10.79
N GLU A 84 5.18 -15.78 -9.68
CA GLU A 84 5.08 -17.17 -9.20
C GLU A 84 4.48 -18.07 -10.30
N ASN A 85 3.38 -17.66 -10.94
CA ASN A 85 2.77 -18.40 -12.04
C ASN A 85 3.67 -18.52 -13.27
N HIS A 86 4.48 -17.50 -13.58
CA HIS A 86 5.48 -17.61 -14.65
C HIS A 86 6.54 -18.65 -14.31
N VAL A 87 7.08 -18.65 -13.08
CA VAL A 87 8.02 -19.67 -12.62
C VAL A 87 7.41 -21.07 -12.76
N ASP A 88 6.20 -21.26 -12.27
CA ASP A 88 5.46 -22.53 -12.37
C ASP A 88 5.31 -23.01 -13.82
N SER A 89 5.06 -22.09 -14.77
CA SER A 89 4.90 -22.45 -16.19
C SER A 89 6.20 -22.93 -16.87
N ILE A 90 7.37 -22.61 -16.31
CA ILE A 90 8.68 -22.85 -16.94
C ILE A 90 9.45 -23.97 -16.23
N GLU A 91 9.31 -24.11 -14.90
CA GLU A 91 10.22 -24.89 -14.06
C GLU A 91 10.32 -26.38 -14.42
N ASP A 92 9.21 -27.03 -14.80
CA ASP A 92 9.14 -28.48 -14.97
C ASP A 92 10.17 -28.99 -15.99
N SER A 93 10.41 -28.20 -17.03
CA SER A 93 11.34 -28.52 -18.12
C SER A 93 12.82 -28.27 -17.79
N VAL A 94 13.12 -27.61 -16.67
CA VAL A 94 14.48 -27.17 -16.31
C VAL A 94 14.96 -27.79 -15.01
N ILE A 95 14.15 -27.70 -13.96
CA ILE A 95 14.51 -28.11 -12.59
C ILE A 95 13.48 -29.08 -11.96
N GLY A 96 12.46 -29.48 -12.73
CA GLY A 96 11.33 -30.23 -12.19
C GLY A 96 10.34 -29.33 -11.41
N PRO A 97 9.34 -29.94 -10.75
CA PRO A 97 8.24 -29.21 -10.10
C PRO A 97 8.63 -28.66 -8.71
N LEU A 98 9.77 -27.96 -8.62
CA LEU A 98 10.36 -27.54 -7.36
C LEU A 98 9.44 -26.58 -6.58
N TYR A 99 8.88 -25.58 -7.24
CA TYR A 99 7.97 -24.59 -6.64
C TYR A 99 6.57 -25.13 -6.44
N LYS A 100 6.11 -26.03 -7.32
CA LYS A 100 4.80 -26.71 -7.16
C LYS A 100 4.77 -27.74 -6.04
N THR A 101 5.92 -28.29 -5.64
CA THR A 101 5.99 -29.34 -4.63
C THR A 101 6.03 -28.77 -3.22
N ILE A 102 4.91 -28.89 -2.48
CA ILE A 102 4.82 -28.45 -1.09
C ILE A 102 5.12 -29.62 -0.15
N LEU A 103 6.20 -29.50 0.63
CA LEU A 103 6.51 -30.44 1.71
C LEU A 103 5.91 -29.91 3.01
N ALA A 104 4.93 -30.63 3.56
CA ALA A 104 4.25 -30.27 4.80
C ALA A 104 4.60 -31.23 5.93
N ARG A 105 4.62 -30.72 7.17
CA ARG A 105 4.73 -31.59 8.35
C ARG A 105 3.45 -32.40 8.54
N PRO A 106 3.56 -33.64 9.04
CA PRO A 106 2.38 -34.37 9.47
C PRO A 106 1.67 -33.63 10.62
N PRO A 107 0.35 -33.80 10.77
CA PRO A 107 -0.40 -33.19 11.87
C PRO A 107 0.18 -33.63 13.23
N SER A 108 0.52 -32.69 14.10
CA SER A 108 0.94 -32.98 15.48
C SER A 108 -0.25 -32.94 16.43
N ALA A 109 -0.37 -33.95 17.31
CA ALA A 109 -1.36 -33.98 18.38
C ALA A 109 -0.99 -33.07 19.57
N ASN A 110 0.25 -32.59 19.63
CA ASN A 110 0.72 -31.73 20.72
C ASN A 110 0.17 -30.31 20.57
N LEU A 111 -0.56 -29.84 21.57
CA LEU A 111 -1.15 -28.49 21.61
C LEU A 111 -0.09 -27.39 21.47
N VAL A 112 1.08 -27.54 22.11
CA VAL A 112 2.17 -26.56 22.04
C VAL A 112 2.70 -26.46 20.61
N GLU A 113 2.84 -27.59 19.94
CA GLU A 113 3.30 -27.64 18.55
C GLU A 113 2.25 -27.07 17.58
N ARG A 114 0.95 -27.25 17.87
CA ARG A 114 -0.12 -26.60 17.11
C ARG A 114 -0.16 -25.06 17.28
N LEU A 115 0.32 -24.54 18.41
CA LEU A 115 0.30 -23.11 18.71
C LEU A 115 1.54 -22.38 18.19
N VAL A 116 2.73 -22.99 18.31
CA VAL A 116 4.01 -22.33 18.01
C VAL A 116 4.69 -22.92 16.76
N GLY A 117 4.20 -24.04 16.26
CA GLY A 117 4.76 -24.72 15.09
C GLY A 117 4.49 -24.00 13.77
N PRO A 118 5.21 -24.38 12.70
CA PRO A 118 5.04 -23.79 11.37
C PRO A 118 3.66 -24.14 10.79
N ALA A 119 3.05 -23.17 10.12
CA ALA A 119 1.75 -23.31 9.48
C ALA A 119 1.74 -22.58 8.12
N PRO A 120 0.92 -23.04 7.14
CA PRO A 120 0.80 -22.43 5.81
C PRO A 120 -0.02 -21.14 5.86
N VAL A 121 0.46 -20.13 6.59
CA VAL A 121 -0.22 -18.84 6.77
C VAL A 121 0.25 -17.84 5.72
N SER A 122 -0.70 -17.18 5.06
CA SER A 122 -0.39 -16.15 4.08
C SER A 122 0.01 -14.84 4.76
N VAL A 123 1.28 -14.49 4.64
CA VAL A 123 1.85 -13.22 5.15
C VAL A 123 1.11 -12.01 4.56
N SER A 124 0.78 -12.04 3.26
CA SER A 124 0.05 -10.94 2.62
C SER A 124 -1.38 -10.78 3.16
N LYS A 125 -2.08 -11.89 3.47
CA LYS A 125 -3.42 -11.82 4.08
C LYS A 125 -3.37 -11.26 5.51
N ILE A 126 -2.37 -11.65 6.31
CA ILE A 126 -2.14 -11.05 7.63
C ILE A 126 -1.99 -9.53 7.49
N ASN A 127 -1.15 -9.06 6.57
CA ASN A 127 -0.91 -7.64 6.40
C ASN A 127 -2.17 -6.88 5.93
N GLN A 128 -2.98 -7.49 5.07
CA GLN A 128 -4.28 -6.90 4.68
C GLN A 128 -5.23 -6.78 5.87
N TRP A 129 -5.28 -7.76 6.76
CA TRP A 129 -6.09 -7.68 7.99
C TRP A 129 -5.57 -6.61 8.95
N VAL A 130 -4.25 -6.50 9.13
CA VAL A 130 -3.63 -5.42 9.91
C VAL A 130 -4.06 -4.07 9.36
N ASN A 131 -4.00 -3.87 8.04
CA ASN A 131 -4.43 -2.62 7.42
C ASN A 131 -5.91 -2.31 7.67
N ILE A 132 -6.79 -3.31 7.55
CA ILE A 132 -8.23 -3.15 7.81
C ILE A 132 -8.46 -2.75 9.28
N PHE A 133 -7.77 -3.41 10.21
CA PHE A 133 -7.83 -3.07 11.62
C PHE A 133 -7.33 -1.64 11.88
N THR A 134 -6.19 -1.26 11.31
CA THR A 134 -5.64 0.10 11.45
C THR A 134 -6.56 1.15 10.82
N LEU A 135 -7.21 0.85 9.69
CA LEU A 135 -8.24 1.71 9.09
C LEU A 135 -9.42 1.91 10.02
N PHE A 136 -9.89 0.84 10.66
CA PHE A 136 -10.96 0.92 11.65
C PHE A 136 -10.56 1.82 12.83
N VAL A 137 -9.34 1.67 13.36
CA VAL A 137 -8.81 2.54 14.41
C VAL A 137 -8.80 4.01 13.96
N TRP A 138 -8.30 4.31 12.76
CA TRP A 138 -8.35 5.68 12.22
C TRP A 138 -9.77 6.20 12.08
N GLY A 139 -10.73 5.36 11.64
CA GLY A 139 -12.14 5.71 11.58
C GLY A 139 -12.70 6.10 12.97
N CYS A 140 -12.36 5.35 14.01
CA CYS A 140 -12.72 5.70 15.39
C CYS A 140 -12.10 7.03 15.85
N LEU A 141 -10.84 7.30 15.50
CA LEU A 141 -10.17 8.56 15.83
C LEU A 141 -10.77 9.76 15.09
N VAL A 142 -11.11 9.59 13.80
CA VAL A 142 -11.86 10.58 13.02
C VAL A 142 -13.21 10.87 13.68
N TYR A 143 -13.94 9.83 14.09
CA TYR A 143 -15.21 9.98 14.81
C TYR A 143 -15.05 10.70 16.17
N ASN A 144 -14.01 10.37 16.93
CA ASN A 144 -13.77 10.98 18.24
C ASN A 144 -13.39 12.46 18.16
N THR A 145 -12.72 12.86 17.08
CA THR A 145 -12.25 14.24 16.86
C THR A 145 -13.20 15.08 16.01
N LEU A 146 -14.30 14.48 15.53
CA LEU A 146 -15.38 15.22 14.89
C LEU A 146 -16.05 16.16 15.90
N ALA A 147 -16.42 17.35 15.43
CA ALA A 147 -17.27 18.24 16.20
C ALA A 147 -18.58 17.52 16.59
N PRO A 148 -19.15 17.80 17.78
CA PRO A 148 -20.36 17.13 18.24
C PRO A 148 -21.47 17.22 17.19
N PHE A 149 -22.01 16.06 16.83
CA PHE A 149 -23.08 15.94 15.85
C PHE A 149 -24.40 16.41 16.49
N ASP A 150 -24.80 17.63 16.19
CA ASP A 150 -26.11 18.16 16.54
C ASP A 150 -26.82 18.59 15.26
N LEU A 151 -28.02 18.04 15.02
CA LEU A 151 -28.88 18.35 13.87
C LEU A 151 -29.25 19.84 13.79
N ARG A 152 -29.07 20.58 14.89
CA ARG A 152 -29.35 22.01 15.01
C ARG A 152 -28.10 22.88 14.98
N ALA A 153 -26.90 22.29 15.12
CA ALA A 153 -25.66 23.04 15.08
C ALA A 153 -25.26 23.37 13.62
N PRO A 154 -24.67 24.55 13.37
CA PRO A 154 -24.15 24.88 12.06
C PRO A 154 -23.01 23.92 11.70
N LEU A 155 -23.10 23.32 10.51
CA LEU A 155 -22.05 22.46 9.97
C LEU A 155 -20.72 23.22 9.92
N SER A 156 -19.68 22.63 10.50
CA SER A 156 -18.35 23.21 10.44
C SER A 156 -17.74 23.02 9.05
N VAL A 157 -17.76 24.08 8.24
CA VAL A 157 -17.26 24.07 6.85
C VAL A 157 -15.84 23.48 6.76
N LYS A 158 -14.97 23.82 7.72
CA LYS A 158 -13.59 23.31 7.76
C LYS A 158 -13.51 21.78 7.87
N HIS A 159 -14.36 21.15 8.70
CA HIS A 159 -14.41 19.70 8.84
C HIS A 159 -15.00 19.03 7.58
N VAL A 160 -16.04 19.64 6.99
CA VAL A 160 -16.67 19.14 5.76
C VAL A 160 -15.68 19.12 4.60
N VAL A 161 -14.90 20.19 4.41
CA VAL A 161 -13.90 20.28 3.34
C VAL A 161 -12.84 19.18 3.49
N VAL A 162 -12.28 19.01 4.69
CA VAL A 162 -11.25 17.98 4.95
C VAL A 162 -11.84 16.57 4.79
N GLY A 163 -13.03 16.32 5.33
CA GLY A 163 -13.73 15.04 5.18
C GLY A 163 -14.05 14.70 3.73
N PHE A 164 -14.51 15.67 2.95
CA PHE A 164 -14.75 15.51 1.51
C PHE A 164 -13.46 15.23 0.75
N ALA A 165 -12.39 15.99 0.99
CA ALA A 165 -11.09 15.77 0.36
C ALA A 165 -10.52 14.38 0.68
N THR A 166 -10.69 13.92 1.92
CA THR A 166 -10.32 12.58 2.39
C THR A 166 -11.08 11.50 1.63
N GLY A 167 -12.41 11.62 1.56
CA GLY A 167 -13.27 10.71 0.81
C GLY A 167 -12.94 10.68 -0.68
N LEU A 168 -12.75 11.85 -1.29
CA LEU A 168 -12.35 11.98 -2.69
C LEU A 168 -11.00 11.31 -2.95
N CYS A 169 -10.01 11.49 -2.06
CA CYS A 169 -8.71 10.83 -2.17
C CYS A 169 -8.85 9.31 -2.12
N CYS A 170 -9.65 8.76 -1.19
CA CYS A 170 -9.96 7.34 -1.13
C CYS A 170 -10.64 6.83 -2.41
N VAL A 171 -11.60 7.59 -2.97
CA VAL A 171 -12.26 7.25 -4.24
C VAL A 171 -11.27 7.26 -5.40
N VAL A 172 -10.41 8.27 -5.49
CA VAL A 172 -9.34 8.33 -6.50
C VAL A 172 -8.41 7.11 -6.38
N LEU A 173 -7.99 6.74 -5.18
CA LEU A 173 -7.17 5.56 -4.93
C LEU A 173 -7.89 4.24 -5.27
N LEU A 174 -9.22 4.19 -5.21
CA LEU A 174 -10.01 3.02 -5.61
C LEU A 174 -10.19 2.92 -7.13
N CYS A 175 -10.49 4.04 -7.76
CA CYS A 175 -10.89 4.10 -9.16
C CYS A 175 -9.69 4.22 -10.11
N LEU A 176 -8.70 5.05 -9.77
CA LEU A 176 -7.62 5.47 -10.66
C LEU A 176 -6.29 4.76 -10.38
N ALA A 177 -6.11 4.12 -9.23
CA ALA A 177 -4.88 3.36 -8.94
C ALA A 177 -4.78 2.01 -9.69
N ARG A 178 -5.69 1.73 -10.63
CA ARG A 178 -5.69 0.49 -11.41
C ARG A 178 -4.57 0.50 -12.44
N THR A 179 -3.85 -0.61 -12.54
CA THR A 179 -2.82 -0.79 -13.58
C THR A 179 -3.45 -0.67 -14.96
N HIS A 180 -2.87 0.18 -15.81
CA HIS A 180 -3.25 0.28 -17.22
C HIS A 180 -2.91 -1.02 -17.96
N ARG A 181 -3.89 -1.60 -18.66
CA ARG A 181 -3.75 -2.84 -19.44
C ARG A 181 -3.82 -2.64 -20.96
N GLY A 182 -4.02 -1.41 -21.42
CA GLY A 182 -4.05 -1.09 -22.85
C GLY A 182 -2.67 -1.09 -23.50
N GLY A 183 -2.65 -1.00 -24.84
CA GLY A 183 -1.41 -0.83 -25.60
C GLY A 183 -0.64 0.42 -25.16
N HIS A 184 0.67 0.29 -25.04
CA HIS A 184 1.57 1.42 -24.79
C HIS A 184 2.08 1.92 -26.14
N GLU A 185 1.26 2.74 -26.83
CA GLU A 185 1.69 3.39 -28.07
C GLU A 185 2.47 4.66 -27.73
N HIS A 186 3.76 4.67 -28.06
CA HIS A 186 4.63 5.83 -27.89
C HIS A 186 4.78 6.57 -29.22
N ILE A 187 4.56 7.88 -29.20
CA ILE A 187 4.85 8.75 -30.36
C ILE A 187 6.34 9.12 -30.28
N ALA A 188 7.13 8.63 -31.23
CA ALA A 188 8.52 9.04 -31.41
C ALA A 188 8.60 10.13 -32.49
N THR A 189 9.33 11.22 -32.22
CA THR A 189 9.55 12.30 -33.19
C THR A 189 11.03 12.46 -33.46
N THR A 190 11.45 12.34 -34.71
CA THR A 190 12.84 12.58 -35.15
C THR A 190 13.00 14.02 -35.66
N ARG A 191 14.09 14.69 -35.28
CA ARG A 191 14.45 16.02 -35.79
C ARG A 191 15.36 15.88 -37.00
N VAL A 192 15.09 16.64 -38.06
CA VAL A 192 16.02 16.79 -39.20
C VAL A 192 16.85 18.05 -38.96
N THR A 193 18.16 17.90 -38.79
CA THR A 193 19.12 19.00 -38.68
C THR A 193 19.82 19.22 -40.02
N ALA A 194 19.79 20.44 -40.53
CA ALA A 194 20.56 20.86 -41.70
C ALA A 194 21.73 21.75 -41.27
N ILE A 195 22.95 21.44 -41.71
CA ILE A 195 24.13 22.27 -41.48
C ILE A 195 24.30 23.17 -42.71
N SER A 196 24.09 24.48 -42.55
CA SER A 196 24.42 25.45 -43.61
C SER A 196 25.93 25.69 -43.64
N ARG A 197 26.58 25.44 -44.80
CA ARG A 197 27.96 25.89 -45.00
C ARG A 197 27.96 27.41 -45.16
N GLY A 198 28.50 28.14 -44.18
CA GLY A 198 28.82 29.55 -44.36
C GLY A 198 29.90 29.70 -45.44
N ARG A 199 29.71 30.62 -46.39
CA ARG A 199 30.83 31.08 -47.22
C ARG A 199 31.81 31.78 -46.27
N GLN A 200 33.06 31.31 -46.23
CA GLN A 200 34.13 32.08 -45.62
C GLN A 200 34.28 33.42 -46.39
N PRO A 201 34.55 34.52 -45.69
CA PRO A 201 34.76 35.82 -46.30
C PRO A 201 35.99 35.84 -47.22
#